data_AF-A0A3Q7JC57-F1
#
_entry.id   AF-A0A3Q7JC57-F1
#
_cell.length_a   1.000
_cell.length_b   1.000
_cell.length_c   1.000
_cell.angle_alpha   90.00
_cell.angle_beta   90.00
_cell.angle_gamma   90.00
#
_symmetry.space_group_name_H-M   'P 1'
#
loop_
_entity.id
_entity.type
_entity.pdbx_description
1 polymer ?
#
loop_
_entity_poly.entity_id
_entity_poly.type
_entity_poly.pdbx_seq_one_letter_code
_entity_poly.pdbx_strand_id
1 'polypeptide(L)' 'MGKRKKRSSDKVWCYYRDREFDDEKILVHHQKAEHFKCCVCHKKHSTAGGIAIHVLQVHKETVSQ' A
#
# COMPACT_ATOMS: atom_id res chain seq x y z
N MET A 1 -41.89 -4.07 -9.79
CA MET A 1 -40.85 -3.14 -10.28
C MET A 1 -39.64 -3.13 -9.34
N GLY A 2 -38.44 -3.39 -9.87
CA GLY A 2 -37.18 -2.74 -9.44
C GLY A 2 -36.54 -3.07 -8.09
N LYS A 3 -36.01 -4.29 -7.89
CA LYS A 3 -34.89 -4.49 -6.92
C LYS A 3 -33.58 -4.06 -7.58
N ARG A 4 -33.31 -2.75 -7.64
CA ARG A 4 -32.01 -2.24 -8.12
C ARG A 4 -30.99 -2.44 -7.00
N LYS A 5 -30.35 -3.62 -7.01
CA LYS A 5 -29.24 -4.00 -6.16
C LYS A 5 -28.19 -2.89 -6.28
N LYS A 6 -28.02 -2.09 -5.23
CA LYS A 6 -26.97 -1.08 -5.13
C LYS A 6 -25.67 -1.82 -5.41
N ARG A 7 -25.03 -1.55 -6.55
CA ARG A 7 -23.65 -1.99 -6.78
C ARG A 7 -22.87 -1.30 -5.66
N SER A 8 -22.60 -2.01 -4.57
CA SER A 8 -21.54 -1.59 -3.66
C SER A 8 -20.32 -1.45 -4.56
N SER A 9 -19.86 -0.22 -4.75
CA SER A 9 -18.46 -0.02 -5.08
C SER A 9 -17.72 -0.76 -3.98
N ASP A 10 -16.99 -1.82 -4.34
CA ASP A 10 -16.23 -2.61 -3.39
C ASP A 10 -15.15 -1.68 -2.86
N LYS A 11 -15.46 -1.03 -1.73
CA LYS A 11 -14.54 -0.10 -1.10
C LYS A 11 -13.36 -0.94 -0.62
N VAL A 12 -12.21 -0.70 -1.20
CA VAL A 12 -10.96 -1.35 -0.80
C VAL A 12 -10.32 -0.52 0.30
N TRP A 13 -9.50 -1.13 1.15
CA TRP A 13 -8.91 -0.44 2.29
C TRP A 13 -7.44 -0.79 2.49
N CYS A 14 -6.68 0.14 3.06
CA CYS A 14 -5.27 -0.05 3.35
C CYS A 14 -5.06 -0.60 4.76
N TYR A 15 -4.52 -1.81 4.85
CA TYR A 15 -4.18 -2.48 6.12
C TYR A 15 -3.24 -1.67 7.02
N TYR A 16 -2.35 -0.85 6.45
CA TYR A 16 -1.29 -0.18 7.20
C TYR A 16 -1.69 1.20 7.75
N ARG A 17 -2.79 1.80 7.27
CA ARG A 17 -3.17 3.19 7.62
C ARG A 17 -4.69 3.41 7.71
N ASP A 18 -5.48 2.34 7.73
CA ASP A 18 -6.95 2.36 7.84
C ASP A 18 -7.64 3.38 6.93
N ARG A 19 -7.13 3.51 5.69
CA ARG A 19 -7.75 4.38 4.68
C ARG A 19 -8.59 3.55 3.72
N GLU A 20 -9.83 3.99 3.51
CA GLU A 20 -10.72 3.47 2.46
C GLU A 20 -10.45 4.17 1.13
N PHE A 21 -10.57 3.42 0.04
CA PHE A 21 -10.46 3.89 -1.34
C PHE A 21 -11.59 3.28 -2.18
N ASP A 22 -12.05 4.02 -3.18
CA ASP A 22 -13.06 3.55 -4.13
C ASP A 22 -12.51 2.56 -5.16
N ASP A 23 -11.19 2.51 -5.34
CA ASP A 23 -10.52 1.73 -6.39
C ASP A 23 -9.24 1.06 -5.88
N GLU A 24 -9.04 -0.22 -6.25
CA GLU A 24 -7.81 -0.98 -5.99
C GLU A 24 -6.58 -0.28 -6.56
N LYS A 25 -6.70 0.35 -7.74
CA LYS A 25 -5.60 1.09 -8.36
C LYS A 25 -5.12 2.24 -7.48
N ILE A 26 -6.05 2.94 -6.82
CA ILE A 26 -5.72 4.06 -5.92
C ILE A 26 -5.08 3.53 -4.65
N LEU A 27 -5.60 2.44 -4.08
CA LEU A 27 -4.99 1.75 -2.95
C LEU A 27 -3.56 1.31 -3.26
N VAL A 28 -3.32 0.66 -4.40
CA VAL A 28 -1.98 0.22 -4.82
C VAL A 28 -1.05 1.41 -5.04
N HIS A 29 -1.55 2.51 -5.62
CA HIS A 29 -0.76 3.73 -5.76
C HIS A 29 -0.39 4.33 -4.39
N HIS A 30 -1.35 4.40 -3.47
CA HIS A 30 -1.13 4.83 -2.09
C HIS A 30 -0.07 3.95 -1.40
N GLN A 31 -0.15 2.63 -1.53
CA GLN A 31 0.84 1.72 -0.97
C GLN A 31 2.23 1.94 -1.55
N LYS A 32 2.35 2.15 -2.86
CA LYS A 32 3.64 2.46 -3.50
C LYS A 32 4.22 3.80 -3.09
N ALA A 33 3.39 4.81 -2.90
CA ALA A 33 3.82 6.15 -2.54
C ALA A 33 4.21 6.28 -1.06
N GLU A 34 3.40 5.67 -0.18
CA GLU A 34 3.50 5.85 1.27
C GLU A 34 4.22 4.69 1.97
N HIS A 35 3.91 3.42 1.61
CA HIS A 35 4.40 2.25 2.33
C HIS A 35 5.64 1.63 1.71
N PHE A 36 5.79 1.71 0.38
CA PHE A 36 6.94 1.13 -0.32
C PHE A 36 8.03 2.16 -0.61
N LYS A 37 8.11 3.23 0.20
CA LYS A 37 9.17 4.24 0.12
C LYS A 37 10.12 4.08 1.31
N CYS A 38 11.40 3.89 1.02
CA CYS A 38 12.44 3.81 2.05
C CYS A 38 12.50 5.12 2.84
N CYS A 39 12.39 5.06 4.16
CA CYS A 39 12.51 6.25 5.03
C CYS A 39 13.94 6.81 5.06
N VAL A 40 14.96 6.00 4.75
CA VAL A 40 16.37 6.41 4.82
C VAL A 40 16.85 7.07 3.53
N CYS A 41 16.60 6.45 2.38
CA CYS A 41 17.06 6.97 1.08
C CYS A 41 15.95 7.42 0.14
N HIS A 42 14.69 7.37 0.58
CA HIS A 42 13.52 7.79 -0.20
C HIS A 42 13.30 7.02 -1.51
N LYS A 43 14.02 5.90 -1.70
CA LYS A 43 13.86 5.01 -2.85
C LYS A 43 12.52 4.29 -2.78
N LYS A 44 11.79 4.32 -3.90
CA LYS A 44 10.50 3.65 -4.06
C LYS A 44 10.72 2.21 -4.53
N HIS A 45 9.96 1.29 -3.96
CA HIS A 45 9.92 -0.13 -4.31
C HIS A 45 8.52 -0.54 -4.74
N SER A 46 8.41 -1.66 -5.45
CA SER A 46 7.12 -2.15 -5.97
C SER A 46 6.36 -3.03 -4.98
N THR A 47 7.03 -3.56 -3.96
CA THR A 47 6.50 -4.55 -3.02
C THR A 47 7.03 -4.34 -1.60
N ALA A 48 6.24 -4.78 -0.62
CA ALA A 48 6.62 -4.78 0.80
C ALA A 48 7.90 -5.60 1.07
N GLY A 49 8.05 -6.77 0.43
CA GLY A 49 9.27 -7.57 0.53
C GLY A 49 10.50 -6.85 -0.07
N GLY A 50 10.31 -6.11 -1.17
CA GLY A 50 11.39 -5.36 -1.81
C GLY A 50 11.93 -4.26 -0.91
N ILE A 51 11.06 -3.54 -0.18
CA ILE A 51 11.52 -2.53 0.78
C ILE A 51 12.17 -3.15 2.02
N ALA A 52 11.66 -4.27 2.55
CA ALA A 52 12.26 -4.96 3.68
C ALA A 52 13.69 -5.44 3.36
N ILE A 53 13.87 -6.10 2.20
CA ILE A 53 15.18 -6.55 1.73
C ILE A 53 16.10 -5.34 1.48
N HIS A 54 15.58 -4.27 0.87
CA HIS A 54 16.36 -3.07 0.59
C HIS A 54 16.92 -2.42 1.86
N VAL A 55 16.10 -2.25 2.89
CA VAL A 55 16.53 -1.64 4.15
C VAL A 55 17.54 -2.56 4.86
N LEU A 56 17.33 -3.88 4.82
CA LEU A 56 18.26 -4.85 5.38
C LEU A 56 19.62 -4.88 4.65
N GLN A 57 19.63 -4.84 3.32
CA GLN A 57 20.84 -4.99 2.53
C GLN A 57 21.62 -3.67 2.36
N VAL A 58 20.92 -2.56 2.14
CA VAL A 58 21.52 -1.26 1.84
C VAL A 58 21.78 -0.46 3.10
N HIS A 59 20.82 -0.44 4.03
CA HIS A 59 20.91 0.35 5.25
C HIS A 59 21.36 -0.47 6.45
N LYS A 60 21.39 -1.81 6.34
CA LYS A 60 21.68 -2.73 7.45
C LYS A 60 20.74 -2.52 8.64
N GLU A 61 19.54 -2.01 8.35
CA GLU A 61 18.47 -1.78 9.33
C GLU A 61 17.35 -2.80 9.13
N THR A 62 16.60 -3.07 10.20
CA THR A 62 15.44 -3.98 10.12
C THR A 62 14.17 -3.14 10.03
N VAL A 63 13.37 -3.33 8.98
CA VAL A 63 12.02 -2.75 8.93
C VAL A 63 11.20 -3.49 9.98
N SER A 64 10.95 -2.83 11.11
CA SER A 64 9.96 -3.30 12.08
C SER A 64 8.58 -2.95 11.53
N GLN A 65 7.81 -3.98 11.17
CA GLN A 65 6.43 -3.86 10.68
C GLN A 65 5.50 -3.22 11.70
#